data_AF-A0A837CI57-F1
#
_entry.id   AF-A0A837CI57-F1
#
_cell.length_a   1.000
_cell.length_b   1.000
_cell.length_c   1.000
_cell.angle_alpha   90.00
_cell.angle_beta   90.00
_cell.angle_gamma   90.00
#
_symmetry.space_group_name_H-M   'P 1'
#
loop_
_entity.id
_entity.type
_entity.pdbx_description
1 polymer ?
#
loop_
_entity_poly.entity_id
_entity_poly.type
_entity_poly.pdbx_seq_one_letter_code
_entity_poly.pdbx_strand_id
1 'polypeptide(L)'
;MPVTNANKTTRAPTIDMKLEVVVIPVSDVDRAKEFYANLGWRLDADFAGPDDYRVIQFTPPGSPSSVIFGKNVTAAAPGSAQGLYLVVSDIEAARNDLRDRGVEVSEVFHAGGDVHTGPDEPYLFGRRRIGGAEPAHRSYRSYVSFHDPDGNGWLFQEVTTRLPGRVEAADTTFTSSTELASALRRASAAHGEHEKRNGGQYDANWPDWYADYIAREQAGQPLPV
;
A
#
# COMPACT_ATOMS: atom_id res chain seq x y z
N MET A 1 16.22 16.98 22.89
CA MET A 1 15.04 16.49 23.64
C MET A 1 14.86 15.02 23.28
N PRO A 2 14.85 14.09 24.24
CA PRO A 2 14.79 12.67 23.93
C PRO A 2 13.37 12.32 23.45
N VAL A 3 13.29 11.72 22.25
CA VAL A 3 12.07 11.12 21.73
C VAL A 3 11.81 9.87 22.56
N THR A 4 10.74 9.88 23.33
CA THR A 4 10.33 8.76 24.17
C THR A 4 9.90 7.60 23.27
N ASN A 5 10.68 6.52 23.26
CA ASN A 5 10.28 5.25 22.65
C ASN A 5 9.02 4.73 23.35
N ALA A 6 7.88 4.76 22.66
CA ALA A 6 6.70 4.03 23.10
C ALA A 6 6.86 2.56 22.70
N ASN A 7 7.58 1.79 23.52
CA ASN A 7 7.53 0.32 23.50
C ASN A 7 6.98 -0.19 24.83
N LYS A 8 5.66 -0.32 24.90
CA LYS A 8 4.95 -1.23 25.81
C LYS A 8 3.61 -1.59 25.17
N THR A 9 3.59 -2.67 24.37
CA THR A 9 2.36 -3.26 23.89
C THR A 9 1.68 -3.97 25.07
N THR A 10 0.76 -3.28 25.71
CA THR A 10 -0.19 -3.87 26.65
C THR A 10 -1.08 -4.85 25.88
N ARG A 11 -1.23 -6.08 26.39
CA ARG A 11 -2.02 -7.22 25.88
C ARG A 11 -2.92 -6.90 24.68
N ALA A 12 -2.66 -7.54 23.53
CA ALA A 12 -3.49 -7.42 22.33
C ALA A 12 -4.98 -7.59 22.68
N PRO A 13 -5.87 -6.71 22.19
CA PRO A 13 -7.31 -6.85 22.43
C PRO A 13 -7.80 -8.21 21.91
N THR A 14 -8.71 -8.85 22.67
CA THR A 14 -9.25 -10.19 22.39
C THR A 14 -10.36 -10.20 21.34
N ILE A 15 -10.56 -9.09 20.63
CA ILE A 15 -11.63 -8.91 19.64
C ILE A 15 -10.98 -8.45 18.34
N ASP A 16 -11.21 -9.19 17.27
CA ASP A 16 -10.75 -8.82 15.93
C ASP A 16 -11.49 -7.56 15.46
N MET A 17 -10.74 -6.52 15.12
CA MET A 17 -11.26 -5.30 14.50
C MET A 17 -10.64 -5.16 13.12
N LYS A 18 -11.47 -5.30 12.09
CA LYS A 18 -11.08 -5.18 10.68
C LYS A 18 -11.59 -3.86 10.13
N LEU A 19 -10.74 -3.18 9.36
CA LEU A 19 -11.20 -2.07 8.53
C LEU A 19 -11.91 -2.66 7.32
N GLU A 20 -13.23 -2.53 7.27
CA GLU A 20 -14.02 -3.07 6.15
C GLU A 20 -14.06 -2.11 4.97
N VAL A 21 -14.29 -0.83 5.25
CA VAL A 21 -14.63 0.14 4.21
C VAL A 21 -14.23 1.56 4.59
N VAL A 22 -13.80 2.34 3.59
CA VAL A 22 -13.60 3.79 3.68
C VAL A 22 -14.61 4.51 2.81
N VAL A 23 -15.29 5.52 3.37
CA VAL A 23 -16.25 6.34 2.62
C VAL A 23 -15.51 7.47 1.89
N ILE A 24 -15.69 7.55 0.57
CA ILE A 24 -15.08 8.59 -0.29
C ILE A 24 -16.14 9.62 -0.68
N PRO A 25 -15.98 10.91 -0.31
CA PRO A 25 -16.93 11.94 -0.68
C PRO A 25 -16.73 12.39 -2.14
N VAL A 26 -17.77 12.29 -2.95
CA VAL A 26 -17.77 12.62 -4.38
C VAL A 26 -18.95 13.52 -4.72
N SER A 27 -18.79 14.41 -5.70
CA SER A 27 -19.87 15.29 -6.17
C SER A 27 -20.73 14.66 -7.27
N ASP A 28 -20.15 13.74 -8.06
CA ASP A 28 -20.82 13.03 -9.14
C ASP A 28 -20.52 11.52 -9.05
N VAL A 29 -21.57 10.75 -8.76
CA VAL A 29 -21.47 9.30 -8.50
C VAL A 29 -21.10 8.51 -9.76
N ASP A 30 -21.60 8.90 -10.93
CA ASP A 30 -21.32 8.18 -12.18
C ASP A 30 -19.91 8.49 -12.69
N ARG A 31 -19.48 9.75 -12.60
CA ARG A 31 -18.09 10.13 -12.91
C ARG A 31 -17.09 9.41 -11.99
N ALA A 32 -17.39 9.32 -10.70
CA ALA A 32 -16.55 8.59 -9.76
C ALA A 32 -16.54 7.07 -10.08
N LYS A 33 -17.70 6.49 -10.41
CA LYS A 33 -17.79 5.07 -10.81
C LYS A 33 -16.89 4.75 -12.00
N GLU A 34 -16.94 5.56 -13.05
CA GLU A 34 -16.11 5.39 -14.23
C GLU A 34 -14.63 5.46 -13.89
N PHE A 35 -14.22 6.43 -13.07
CA PHE A 35 -12.84 6.58 -12.64
C PHE A 35 -12.35 5.35 -11.85
N TYR A 36 -13.06 4.94 -10.80
CA TYR A 36 -12.65 3.81 -9.96
C TYR A 36 -12.71 2.47 -10.71
N ALA A 37 -13.63 2.30 -11.65
CA ALA A 37 -13.61 1.15 -12.56
C ALA A 37 -12.38 1.16 -13.47
N ASN A 38 -11.98 2.33 -13.99
CA ASN A 38 -10.81 2.48 -14.86
C ASN A 38 -9.50 2.13 -14.13
N LEU A 39 -9.42 2.33 -12.81
CA LEU A 39 -8.31 1.86 -11.98
C LEU A 39 -8.17 0.32 -11.93
N GLY A 40 -9.11 -0.42 -12.53
CA GLY A 40 -9.12 -1.88 -12.49
C GLY A 40 -9.58 -2.45 -11.15
N TRP A 41 -10.26 -1.65 -10.32
CA TRP A 41 -10.81 -2.12 -9.05
C TRP A 41 -12.07 -2.93 -9.29
N ARG A 42 -12.31 -3.94 -8.44
CA ARG A 42 -13.48 -4.80 -8.58
C ARG A 42 -14.71 -4.04 -8.10
N LEU A 43 -15.72 -3.90 -8.95
CA LEU A 43 -17.03 -3.38 -8.56
C LEU A 43 -17.75 -4.46 -7.72
N ASP A 44 -17.97 -4.17 -6.44
CA ASP A 44 -18.64 -5.11 -5.52
C ASP A 44 -20.14 -4.81 -5.40
N ALA A 45 -20.52 -3.53 -5.46
CA ALA A 45 -21.92 -3.12 -5.40
C ALA A 45 -22.20 -1.83 -6.18
N ASP A 46 -23.38 -1.75 -6.79
CA ASP A 46 -24.03 -0.51 -7.26
C ASP A 46 -25.52 -0.67 -6.94
N PHE A 47 -25.95 -0.07 -5.83
CA PHE A 47 -27.30 -0.24 -5.28
C PHE A 47 -27.97 1.11 -5.13
N ALA A 48 -29.18 1.24 -5.69
CA ALA A 48 -30.05 2.38 -5.50
C ALA A 48 -31.22 2.01 -4.59
N GLY A 49 -31.52 2.90 -3.64
CA GLY A 49 -32.62 2.75 -2.68
C GLY A 49 -33.60 3.92 -2.73
N PRO A 50 -34.56 3.97 -1.80
CA PRO A 50 -35.45 5.13 -1.64
C PRO A 50 -34.67 6.40 -1.23
N ASP A 51 -35.35 7.55 -1.23
CA ASP A 51 -34.83 8.82 -0.71
C ASP A 51 -33.55 9.34 -1.42
N ASP A 52 -33.50 9.16 -2.75
CA ASP A 52 -32.33 9.50 -3.61
C ASP A 52 -31.01 8.86 -3.12
N TYR A 53 -31.11 7.76 -2.38
CA TYR A 53 -29.96 6.97 -1.96
C TYR A 53 -29.41 6.15 -3.13
N ARG A 54 -28.11 6.23 -3.34
CA ARG A 54 -27.37 5.30 -4.20
C ARG A 54 -25.99 5.12 -3.63
N VAL A 55 -25.48 3.90 -3.67
CA VAL A 55 -24.16 3.56 -3.17
C VAL A 55 -23.41 2.68 -4.16
N ILE A 56 -22.13 2.95 -4.31
CA ILE A 56 -21.20 2.21 -5.16
C ILE A 56 -20.01 1.80 -4.30
N GLN A 57 -19.64 0.54 -4.41
CA GLN A 57 -18.51 -0.04 -3.67
C GLN A 57 -17.50 -0.66 -4.64
N PHE A 58 -16.22 -0.33 -4.44
CA PHE A 58 -15.11 -0.94 -5.15
C PHE A 58 -14.05 -1.48 -4.18
N THR A 59 -13.44 -2.61 -4.52
CA THR A 59 -12.29 -3.16 -3.81
C THR A 59 -11.01 -3.03 -4.65
N PRO A 60 -9.97 -2.33 -4.14
CA PRO A 60 -8.64 -2.35 -4.76
C PRO A 60 -8.07 -3.77 -4.86
N PRO A 61 -7.38 -4.15 -5.94
CA PRO A 61 -6.76 -5.47 -6.06
C PRO A 61 -5.87 -5.82 -4.87
N GLY A 62 -6.10 -6.98 -4.27
CA GLY A 62 -5.36 -7.46 -3.09
C GLY A 62 -5.76 -6.83 -1.75
N SER A 63 -6.62 -5.81 -1.73
CA SER A 63 -7.09 -5.22 -0.48
C SER A 63 -8.21 -6.05 0.17
N PRO A 64 -8.17 -6.30 1.49
CA PRO A 64 -9.31 -6.82 2.23
C PRO A 64 -10.35 -5.73 2.54
N SER A 65 -10.01 -4.45 2.35
CA SER A 65 -10.87 -3.29 2.61
C SER A 65 -11.35 -2.66 1.30
N SER A 66 -12.59 -2.17 1.29
CA SER A 66 -13.23 -1.51 0.15
C SER A 66 -13.22 0.02 0.28
N VAL A 67 -13.55 0.70 -0.82
CA VAL A 67 -14.06 2.07 -0.82
C VAL A 67 -15.54 2.09 -1.14
N ILE A 68 -16.26 3.05 -0.58
CA ILE A 68 -17.68 3.23 -0.85
C ILE A 68 -18.00 4.71 -1.04
N PHE A 69 -18.83 5.03 -2.03
CA PHE A 69 -19.26 6.41 -2.32
C PHE A 69 -20.65 6.41 -2.92
N GLY A 70 -21.33 7.56 -2.89
CA GLY A 70 -22.70 7.62 -3.39
C GLY A 70 -23.50 8.82 -2.90
N LYS A 71 -24.77 8.87 -3.32
CA LYS A 71 -25.73 9.89 -2.88
C LYS A 71 -26.27 9.57 -1.50
N ASN A 72 -26.35 10.59 -0.64
CA ASN A 72 -26.79 10.46 0.75
C ASN A 72 -25.98 9.41 1.56
N VAL A 73 -24.70 9.23 1.22
CA VAL A 73 -23.78 8.30 1.93
C VAL A 73 -22.93 9.02 2.99
N THR A 74 -22.55 10.28 2.76
CA THR A 74 -21.71 11.06 3.68
C THR A 74 -22.05 12.56 3.61
N ALA A 75 -21.79 13.27 4.72
CA ALA A 75 -21.87 14.72 4.79
C ALA A 75 -20.50 15.41 4.54
N ALA A 76 -19.42 14.63 4.35
CA ALA A 76 -18.10 15.18 4.06
C ALA A 76 -18.09 15.85 2.67
N ALA A 77 -17.34 16.96 2.55
CA ALA A 77 -17.22 17.69 1.30
C ALA A 77 -16.53 16.84 0.23
N PRO A 78 -16.99 16.83 -1.04
CA PRO A 78 -16.27 16.19 -2.13
C PRO A 78 -14.79 16.60 -2.18
N GLY A 79 -13.89 15.66 -2.42
CA GLY A 79 -12.44 15.90 -2.46
C GLY A 79 -11.75 16.00 -1.10
N SER A 80 -12.50 15.94 0.01
CA SER A 80 -11.94 16.12 1.35
C SER A 80 -11.20 14.91 1.92
N ALA A 81 -11.33 13.71 1.33
CA ALA A 81 -10.60 12.55 1.78
C ALA A 81 -9.14 12.64 1.33
N GLN A 82 -8.21 12.69 2.30
CA GLN A 82 -6.78 12.86 2.09
C GLN A 82 -6.00 11.88 2.95
N GLY A 83 -4.77 11.53 2.54
CA GLY A 83 -3.90 10.63 3.31
C GLY A 83 -4.33 9.16 3.24
N LEU A 84 -4.92 8.74 2.11
CA LEU A 84 -5.26 7.34 1.84
C LEU A 84 -4.04 6.62 1.25
N TYR A 85 -3.66 5.48 1.85
CA TYR A 85 -2.46 4.73 1.45
C TYR A 85 -2.81 3.37 0.86
N LEU A 86 -2.33 3.12 -0.35
CA LEU A 86 -2.32 1.83 -1.02
C LEU A 86 -0.90 1.28 -0.94
N VAL A 87 -0.74 0.05 -0.46
CA VAL A 87 0.59 -0.56 -0.32
C VAL A 87 0.90 -1.42 -1.54
N VAL A 88 2.08 -1.21 -2.12
CA VAL A 88 2.59 -1.98 -3.26
C VAL A 88 4.02 -2.44 -2.98
N SER A 89 4.43 -3.53 -3.62
CA SER A 89 5.79 -4.06 -3.52
C SER A 89 6.75 -3.53 -4.60
N ASP A 90 6.19 -2.88 -5.63
CA ASP A 90 6.91 -2.27 -6.74
C ASP A 90 6.19 -0.97 -7.12
N ILE A 91 6.80 0.16 -6.75
CA ILE A 91 6.17 1.47 -6.93
C ILE A 91 6.16 1.94 -8.39
N GLU A 92 7.16 1.54 -9.17
CA GLU A 92 7.26 1.91 -10.58
C GLU A 92 6.24 1.13 -11.42
N ALA A 93 6.08 -0.16 -11.15
CA ALA A 93 5.05 -0.97 -11.79
C ALA A 93 3.64 -0.42 -11.50
N ALA A 94 3.35 -0.06 -10.24
CA ALA A 94 2.07 0.52 -9.85
C ALA A 94 1.81 1.86 -10.56
N ARG A 95 2.84 2.71 -10.66
CA ARG A 95 2.76 3.99 -11.39
C ARG A 95 2.47 3.77 -12.87
N ASN A 96 3.20 2.86 -13.50
CA ASN A 96 3.07 2.61 -14.93
C ASN A 96 1.68 2.04 -15.27
N ASP A 97 1.15 1.09 -14.48
CA ASP A 97 -0.20 0.56 -14.69
C ASP A 97 -1.27 1.66 -14.65
N LEU A 98 -1.18 2.62 -13.71
CA LEU A 98 -2.09 3.75 -13.67
C LEU A 98 -1.94 4.71 -14.86
N ARG A 99 -0.70 5.00 -15.28
CA ARG A 99 -0.44 5.85 -16.45
C ARG A 99 -0.97 5.23 -17.73
N ASP A 100 -0.81 3.92 -17.88
CA ASP A 100 -1.30 3.18 -19.05
C ASP A 100 -2.83 3.18 -19.12
N ARG A 101 -3.50 3.37 -17.99
CA ARG A 101 -4.97 3.60 -17.87
C ARG A 101 -5.37 5.07 -18.05
N GLY A 102 -4.42 5.97 -18.32
CA GLY A 102 -4.67 7.40 -18.53
C GLY A 102 -4.92 8.20 -17.24
N VAL A 103 -4.56 7.68 -16.08
CA VAL A 103 -4.69 8.39 -14.80
C VAL A 103 -3.52 9.38 -14.65
N GLU A 104 -3.83 10.61 -14.22
CA GLU A 104 -2.81 11.57 -13.83
C GLU A 104 -2.17 11.14 -12.50
N VAL A 105 -0.89 10.80 -12.57
CA VAL A 105 -0.11 10.37 -11.41
C VAL A 105 1.19 11.14 -11.33
N SER A 106 1.64 11.44 -10.11
CA SER A 106 2.92 12.12 -9.89
C SER A 106 4.11 11.25 -10.30
N GLU A 107 5.28 11.86 -10.47
CA GLU A 107 6.55 11.12 -10.48
C GLU A 107 6.77 10.41 -9.14
N VAL A 108 7.58 9.35 -9.15
CA VAL A 108 8.01 8.71 -7.90
C VAL A 108 8.74 9.75 -7.05
N PHE A 109 8.48 9.77 -5.75
CA PHE A 109 9.14 10.67 -4.81
C PHE A 109 9.44 10.00 -3.46
N HIS A 110 10.34 10.62 -2.71
CA HIS A 110 10.66 10.26 -1.32
C HIS A 110 10.81 11.51 -0.44
N ALA A 111 11.00 11.29 0.85
CA ALA A 111 11.14 12.38 1.83
C ALA A 111 12.47 13.11 1.72
N GLY A 112 12.40 14.44 1.61
CA GLY A 112 13.57 15.33 1.69
C GLY A 112 14.07 15.63 3.10
N GLY A 113 13.96 14.65 4.01
CA GLY A 113 14.18 14.79 5.45
C GLY A 113 12.90 15.04 6.23
N ASP A 114 13.05 15.32 7.53
CA ASP A 114 11.95 15.51 8.48
C ASP A 114 11.35 16.94 8.40
N VAL A 115 10.87 17.30 7.21
CA VAL A 115 10.40 18.65 6.88
C VAL A 115 8.88 18.65 6.74
N HIS A 116 8.18 19.26 7.69
CA HIS A 116 6.71 19.25 7.78
C HIS A 116 6.04 20.53 7.26
N THR A 117 6.80 21.47 6.69
CA THR A 117 6.31 22.71 6.09
C THR A 117 6.83 22.84 4.66
N GLY A 118 6.19 23.66 3.82
CA GLY A 118 6.52 23.78 2.39
C GLY A 118 5.29 23.84 1.50
N PRO A 119 5.44 23.95 0.17
CA PRO A 119 4.33 24.09 -0.77
C PRO A 119 3.66 22.76 -1.14
N ASP A 120 4.41 21.65 -1.09
CA ASP A 120 3.95 20.32 -1.47
C ASP A 120 2.77 19.82 -0.63
N GLU A 121 2.04 18.83 -1.11
CA GLU A 121 0.99 18.17 -0.33
C GLU A 121 1.58 17.33 0.82
N PRO A 122 0.99 17.41 2.04
CA PRO A 122 1.46 16.65 3.19
C PRO A 122 1.24 15.14 3.02
N TYR A 123 2.11 14.34 3.61
CA TYR A 123 2.01 12.88 3.70
C TYR A 123 2.73 12.39 4.97
N LEU A 124 2.77 11.07 5.18
CA LEU A 124 3.18 10.44 6.44
C LEU A 124 4.58 10.84 6.91
N PHE A 125 5.48 11.20 5.99
CA PHE A 125 6.87 11.55 6.29
C PHE A 125 7.20 13.02 6.04
N GLY A 126 6.18 13.88 6.06
CA GLY A 126 6.33 15.32 6.03
C GLY A 126 5.70 15.94 4.80
N ARG A 127 6.34 17.00 4.32
CA ARG A 127 5.84 17.85 3.25
C ARG A 127 6.80 17.91 2.09
N ARG A 128 8.11 18.00 2.32
CA ARG A 128 9.11 18.08 1.26
C ARG A 128 9.23 16.78 0.45
N ARG A 129 8.81 16.81 -0.81
CA ARG A 129 8.91 15.69 -1.76
C ARG A 129 10.15 15.88 -2.66
N ILE A 130 11.03 14.87 -2.69
CA ILE A 130 12.18 14.83 -3.61
C ILE A 130 11.88 13.80 -4.70
N GLY A 131 12.06 14.18 -5.96
CA GLY A 131 11.84 13.28 -7.09
C GLY A 131 12.78 12.08 -7.11
N GLY A 132 12.26 10.95 -7.60
CA GLY A 132 12.91 9.65 -7.61
C GLY A 132 12.52 8.77 -6.41
N ALA A 133 12.69 7.46 -6.57
CA ALA A 133 12.61 6.50 -5.46
C ALA A 133 13.65 6.83 -4.38
N GLU A 134 13.43 6.34 -3.16
CA GLU A 134 14.43 6.53 -2.10
C GLU A 134 15.75 5.85 -2.53
N PRO A 135 16.91 6.55 -2.48
CA PRO A 135 18.14 6.03 -3.10
C PRO A 135 18.64 4.69 -2.58
N ALA A 136 18.34 4.35 -1.32
CA ALA A 136 18.69 3.06 -0.72
C ALA A 136 17.54 2.04 -0.81
N HIS A 137 16.46 2.35 -1.54
CA HIS A 137 15.24 1.56 -1.68
C HIS A 137 14.73 1.00 -0.35
N ARG A 138 14.84 1.81 0.73
CA ARG A 138 14.34 1.40 2.03
C ARG A 138 12.82 1.27 1.98
N SER A 139 12.30 0.16 2.51
CA SER A 139 10.87 -0.06 2.68
C SER A 139 10.20 1.13 3.39
N TYR A 140 8.96 1.44 3.00
CA TYR A 140 8.16 2.57 3.46
C TYR A 140 8.68 3.96 3.05
N ARG A 141 9.62 4.11 2.11
CA ARG A 141 10.23 5.42 1.80
C ARG A 141 9.97 5.98 0.40
N SER A 142 9.45 5.18 -0.52
CA SER A 142 9.10 5.62 -1.88
C SER A 142 7.59 5.73 -2.06
N TYR A 143 7.15 6.74 -2.80
CA TYR A 143 5.75 7.11 -2.98
C TYR A 143 5.41 7.52 -4.40
N VAL A 144 4.14 7.34 -4.75
CA VAL A 144 3.46 7.94 -5.91
C VAL A 144 2.11 8.43 -5.43
N SER A 145 1.62 9.53 -5.98
CA SER A 145 0.31 10.09 -5.61
C SER A 145 -0.58 10.28 -6.84
N PHE A 146 -1.89 10.18 -6.64
CA PHE A 146 -2.90 10.52 -7.63
C PHE A 146 -4.14 11.08 -6.94
N HIS A 147 -5.00 11.74 -7.71
CA HIS A 147 -6.29 12.25 -7.24
C HIS A 147 -7.42 11.62 -8.02
N ASP A 148 -8.57 11.43 -7.37
CA ASP A 148 -9.80 11.16 -8.08
C ASP A 148 -10.37 12.45 -8.72
N PRO A 149 -11.45 12.38 -9.53
CA PRO A 149 -12.02 13.55 -10.21
C PRO A 149 -12.56 14.65 -9.28
N ASP A 150 -12.75 14.35 -7.99
CA ASP A 150 -13.22 15.27 -6.97
C ASP A 150 -12.06 15.86 -6.14
N GLY A 151 -10.84 15.35 -6.32
CA GLY A 151 -9.65 15.79 -5.61
C GLY A 151 -9.34 14.97 -4.35
N ASN A 152 -9.98 13.83 -4.12
CA ASN A 152 -9.62 12.94 -3.02
C ASN A 152 -8.22 12.37 -3.27
N GLY A 153 -7.31 12.54 -2.31
CA GLY A 153 -5.89 12.26 -2.46
C GLY A 153 -5.51 10.84 -2.04
N TRP A 154 -4.80 10.16 -2.94
CA TRP A 154 -4.29 8.81 -2.77
C TRP A 154 -2.76 8.79 -2.86
N LEU A 155 -2.14 7.93 -2.05
CA LEU A 155 -0.71 7.62 -2.13
C LEU A 155 -0.50 6.12 -2.27
N PHE A 156 0.29 5.71 -3.25
CA PHE A 156 0.99 4.44 -3.15
C PHE A 156 2.20 4.58 -2.24
N GLN A 157 2.41 3.60 -1.39
CA GLN A 157 3.61 3.46 -0.59
C GLN A 157 4.30 2.13 -0.90
N GLU A 158 5.57 2.20 -1.25
CA GLU A 158 6.38 1.01 -1.47
C GLU A 158 6.73 0.34 -0.14
N VAL A 159 6.32 -0.92 0.02
CA VAL A 159 6.66 -1.75 1.17
C VAL A 159 7.18 -3.09 0.69
N THR A 160 8.49 -3.25 0.78
CA THR A 160 9.23 -4.47 0.42
C THR A 160 9.51 -5.37 1.64
N THR A 161 9.55 -4.76 2.83
CA THR A 161 9.72 -5.45 4.12
C THR A 161 8.86 -4.74 5.16
N ARG A 162 8.02 -5.47 5.89
CA ARG A 162 7.13 -4.86 6.91
C ARG A 162 7.91 -4.45 8.15
N LEU A 163 7.46 -3.41 8.85
CA LEU A 163 8.00 -3.08 10.18
C LEU A 163 7.66 -4.20 11.18
N PRO A 164 8.56 -4.50 12.14
CA PRO A 164 8.32 -5.53 13.15
C PRO A 164 6.98 -5.34 13.87
N GLY A 165 6.23 -6.44 14.03
CA GLY A 165 4.93 -6.45 14.73
C GLY A 165 3.76 -5.89 13.94
N ARG A 166 3.93 -5.56 12.65
CA ARG A 166 2.82 -5.10 11.79
C ARG A 166 1.95 -6.25 11.26
N VAL A 167 2.55 -7.42 11.09
CA VAL A 167 1.87 -8.67 10.72
C VAL A 167 2.19 -9.68 11.81
N GLU A 168 1.20 -10.46 12.25
CA GLU A 168 1.43 -11.58 13.15
C GLU A 168 2.36 -12.58 12.45
N ALA A 169 3.47 -12.95 13.09
CA ALA A 169 4.58 -13.66 12.44
C ALA A 169 4.23 -15.07 11.90
N ALA A 170 3.02 -15.57 12.18
CA ALA A 170 2.55 -16.87 11.73
C ALA A 170 1.85 -16.85 10.36
N ASP A 171 1.48 -15.68 9.84
CA ASP A 171 0.69 -15.58 8.61
C ASP A 171 1.57 -15.28 7.39
N THR A 172 1.93 -16.30 6.61
CA THR A 172 2.52 -16.11 5.27
C THR A 172 1.44 -15.87 4.22
N THR A 173 0.69 -14.78 4.38
CA THR A 173 -0.44 -14.47 3.50
C THR A 173 0.01 -13.58 2.34
N PHE A 174 -0.29 -14.01 1.11
CA PHE A 174 -0.15 -13.20 -0.09
C PHE A 174 -1.53 -12.89 -0.64
N THR A 175 -1.76 -11.63 -0.97
CA THR A 175 -3.07 -11.18 -1.45
C THR A 175 -3.23 -11.33 -2.96
N SER A 176 -2.15 -11.65 -3.68
CA SER A 176 -2.13 -11.91 -5.12
C SER A 176 -0.94 -12.77 -5.56
N SER A 177 -1.03 -13.38 -6.74
CA SER A 177 0.09 -14.08 -7.39
C SER A 177 1.25 -13.14 -7.76
N THR A 178 0.96 -11.88 -8.08
CA THR A 178 1.98 -10.86 -8.37
C THR A 178 2.81 -10.54 -7.13
N GLU A 179 2.16 -10.37 -5.97
CA GLU A 179 2.86 -10.12 -4.70
C GLU A 179 3.76 -11.32 -4.33
N LEU A 180 3.23 -12.54 -4.47
CA LEU A 180 4.01 -13.77 -4.28
C LEU A 180 5.19 -13.85 -5.25
N ALA A 181 4.98 -13.56 -6.53
CA ALA A 181 6.05 -13.56 -7.53
C ALA A 181 7.15 -12.54 -7.21
N SER A 182 6.77 -11.34 -6.75
CA SER A 182 7.73 -10.33 -6.32
C SER A 182 8.52 -10.78 -5.07
N ALA A 183 7.88 -11.42 -4.09
CA ALA A 183 8.57 -12.00 -2.94
C ALA A 183 9.53 -13.13 -3.36
N LEU A 184 9.11 -14.01 -4.27
CA LEU A 184 9.97 -15.06 -4.83
C LEU A 184 11.19 -14.49 -5.57
N ARG A 185 11.03 -13.40 -6.32
CA ARG A 185 12.17 -12.73 -6.99
C ARG A 185 13.15 -12.13 -5.98
N ARG A 186 12.67 -11.53 -4.89
CA ARG A 186 13.53 -11.02 -3.80
C ARG A 186 14.25 -12.15 -3.07
N ALA A 187 13.53 -13.21 -2.72
CA ALA A 187 14.10 -14.41 -2.13
C ALA A 187 15.18 -15.02 -3.04
N SER A 188 14.92 -15.08 -4.35
CA SER A 188 15.89 -15.58 -5.33
C SER A 188 17.15 -14.74 -5.42
N ALA A 189 17.02 -13.42 -5.44
CA ALA A 189 18.18 -12.52 -5.43
C ALA A 189 19.01 -12.69 -4.15
N ALA A 190 18.36 -12.80 -2.98
CA ALA A 190 19.04 -12.97 -1.70
C ALA A 190 19.68 -14.36 -1.54
N HIS A 191 19.02 -15.41 -2.03
CA HIS A 191 19.54 -16.77 -2.03
C HIS A 191 20.77 -16.91 -2.95
N GLY A 192 20.79 -16.22 -4.09
CA GLY A 192 21.98 -16.15 -4.93
C GLY A 192 23.21 -15.58 -4.20
N GLU A 193 23.03 -14.64 -3.27
CA GLU A 193 24.10 -14.15 -2.40
C GLU A 193 24.43 -15.14 -1.25
N HIS A 194 23.47 -15.92 -0.77
CA HIS A 194 23.68 -17.02 0.18
C HIS A 194 24.57 -18.11 -0.43
N GLU A 195 24.24 -18.59 -1.64
CA GLU A 195 25.02 -19.62 -2.33
C GLU A 195 26.46 -19.15 -2.60
N LYS A 196 26.65 -17.89 -3.04
CA LYS A 196 27.99 -17.30 -3.21
C LYS A 196 28.81 -17.34 -1.93
N ARG A 197 28.21 -17.00 -0.78
CA ARG A 197 28.88 -17.05 0.53
C ARG A 197 29.23 -18.48 0.96
N ASN A 198 28.46 -19.47 0.49
CA ASN A 198 28.69 -20.89 0.74
C ASN A 198 29.54 -21.57 -0.36
N GLY A 199 30.33 -20.79 -1.10
CA GLY A 199 31.27 -21.33 -2.09
C GLY A 199 30.65 -21.62 -3.46
N GLY A 200 29.47 -21.07 -3.76
CA GLY A 200 28.79 -21.20 -5.05
C GLY A 200 28.22 -22.57 -5.33
N GLN A 201 28.03 -23.40 -4.30
CA GLN A 201 27.38 -24.70 -4.43
C GLN A 201 25.87 -24.53 -4.48
N TYR A 202 25.22 -25.34 -5.33
CA TYR A 202 23.77 -25.43 -5.39
C TYR A 202 23.20 -25.88 -4.04
N ASP A 203 22.33 -25.06 -3.46
CA ASP A 203 21.65 -25.38 -2.21
C ASP A 203 20.42 -26.25 -2.47
N ALA A 204 20.51 -27.53 -2.13
CA ALA A 204 19.39 -28.47 -2.26
C ALA A 204 18.20 -28.12 -1.34
N ASN A 205 18.43 -27.32 -0.28
CA ASN A 205 17.40 -26.87 0.65
C ASN A 205 16.86 -25.48 0.29
N TRP A 206 17.08 -25.01 -0.95
CA TRP A 206 16.55 -23.73 -1.41
C TRP A 206 15.04 -23.54 -1.14
N PRO A 207 14.14 -24.55 -1.19
CA PRO A 207 12.73 -24.31 -0.90
C PRO A 207 12.49 -23.86 0.54
N ASP A 208 13.20 -24.49 1.49
CA ASP A 208 13.11 -24.17 2.92
C ASP A 208 13.72 -22.81 3.21
N TRP A 209 14.85 -22.49 2.57
CA TRP A 209 15.48 -21.17 2.69
C TRP A 209 14.58 -20.06 2.16
N TYR A 210 13.93 -20.26 0.99
CA TYR A 210 13.00 -19.29 0.44
C TYR A 210 11.78 -19.10 1.35
N ALA A 211 11.25 -20.19 1.90
CA ALA A 211 10.12 -20.13 2.84
C ALA A 211 10.50 -19.33 4.11
N ASP A 212 11.65 -19.60 4.71
CA ASP A 212 12.16 -18.87 5.89
C ASP A 212 12.43 -17.40 5.56
N TYR A 213 13.06 -17.11 4.41
CA TYR A 213 13.28 -15.75 3.93
C TYR A 213 11.96 -14.99 3.79
N ILE A 214 10.99 -15.57 3.09
CA ILE A 214 9.70 -14.93 2.80
C ILE A 214 8.93 -14.66 4.10
N ALA A 215 8.85 -15.65 4.99
CA ALA A 215 8.16 -15.50 6.27
C ALA A 215 8.80 -14.39 7.12
N ARG A 216 10.14 -14.35 7.19
CA ARG A 216 10.87 -13.31 7.94
C ARG A 216 10.75 -11.94 7.30
N GLU A 217 10.77 -11.85 5.97
CA GLU A 217 10.56 -10.59 5.24
C GLU A 217 9.17 -10.01 5.52
N GLN A 218 8.12 -10.85 5.53
CA GLN A 218 6.76 -10.43 5.85
C GLN A 218 6.57 -10.06 7.33
N ALA A 219 7.28 -10.73 8.24
CA ALA A 219 7.24 -10.43 9.67
C ALA A 219 8.18 -9.28 10.10
N GLY A 220 9.03 -8.77 9.19
CA GLY A 220 10.04 -7.77 9.52
C GLY A 220 11.17 -8.29 10.41
N GLN A 221 11.46 -9.59 10.35
CA GLN A 221 12.50 -10.26 11.14
C GLN A 221 13.86 -10.27 10.42
N PRO A 222 14.99 -10.52 11.12
CA PRO A 222 16.29 -10.69 10.49
C PRO A 222 16.27 -11.80 9.44
N LEU A 223 16.56 -11.44 8.19
CA LEU A 223 16.57 -12.35 7.04
C LEU A 223 17.66 -13.42 7.20
N PRO A 224 17.44 -14.64 6.67
CA PRO A 224 18.46 -15.68 6.70
C PRO A 224 19.67 -15.21 5.88
N VAL A 225 20.85 -15.42 6.45
CA VAL A 225 22.13 -15.23 5.78
C VAL A 225 22.46 -16.49 5.02
#